data_AF-A0A832IYQ6-F1
#
_entry.id   AF-A0A832IYQ6-F1
#
_cell.length_a   1.000
_cell.length_b   1.000
_cell.length_c   1.000
_cell.angle_alpha   90.00
_cell.angle_beta   90.00
_cell.angle_gamma   90.00
#
_symmetry.space_group_name_H-M   'P 1'
#
loop_
_entity.id
_entity.type
_entity.pdbx_description
1 polymer ?
#
loop_
_entity_poly.entity_id
_entity_poly.type
_entity_poly.pdbx_seq_one_letter_code
_entity_poly.pdbx_strand_id
1 'polypeptide(L)'
;MRYKDLSDFLNTGKAALAKGPVALILVEDLTEVDTCIRHHQQLGFGSTLVFAPDALELPDKLENTIHRIPYDMTADDAMTTAVNSIIQAAPDIWLYYCFNAEYLFYPFCESRTVGEMTAFHMEERRASILT
;
A
#
# COMPACT_ATOMS: atom_id res chain seq x y z
N MET A 1 -1.33 12.38 -3.62
CA MET A 1 -1.15 13.15 -2.35
C MET A 1 0.28 12.96 -1.88
N ARG A 2 0.97 14.00 -1.42
CA ARG A 2 2.35 13.92 -0.92
C ARG A 2 2.43 14.45 0.51
N TYR A 3 2.96 13.64 1.41
CA TYR A 3 3.15 13.97 2.83
C TYR A 3 4.58 14.47 3.06
N LYS A 4 4.84 15.05 4.23
CA LYS A 4 6.21 15.47 4.61
C LYS A 4 7.07 14.29 5.03
N ASP A 5 6.49 13.36 5.76
CA ASP A 5 7.12 12.15 6.28
C ASP A 5 6.03 11.17 6.76
N LEU A 6 6.44 10.03 7.33
CA LEU A 6 5.53 9.03 7.89
C LEU A 6 4.68 9.59 9.05
N SER A 7 5.25 10.44 9.91
CA SER A 7 4.52 11.00 11.05
C SER A 7 3.41 11.95 10.58
N ASP A 8 3.66 12.76 9.56
CA ASP A 8 2.67 13.63 8.93
C ASP A 8 1.53 12.82 8.31
N PHE A 9 1.84 11.71 7.62
CA PHE A 9 0.83 10.78 7.12
C PHE A 9 -0.04 10.20 8.25
N LEU A 10 0.57 9.69 9.32
CA LEU A 10 -0.18 9.10 10.44
C LEU A 10 -1.14 10.09 11.11
N ASN A 11 -0.80 11.38 11.09
CA ASN A 11 -1.63 12.43 11.67
C ASN A 11 -2.73 12.93 10.73
N THR A 12 -2.45 13.06 9.43
CA THR A 12 -3.33 13.76 8.47
C THR A 12 -3.98 12.85 7.43
N GLY A 13 -3.37 11.70 7.15
CA GLY A 13 -3.76 10.74 6.10
C GLY A 13 -4.74 9.66 6.53
N LYS A 14 -5.31 9.72 7.75
CA LYS A 14 -6.14 8.65 8.33
C LYS A 14 -7.33 8.21 7.46
N ALA A 15 -7.85 9.09 6.61
CA ALA A 15 -8.91 8.75 5.67
C ALA A 15 -8.51 7.61 4.69
N ALA A 16 -7.22 7.50 4.35
CA ALA A 16 -6.68 6.44 3.50
C ALA A 16 -6.73 5.06 4.17
N LEU A 17 -6.82 5.02 5.50
CA LEU A 17 -6.83 3.83 6.34
C LEU A 17 -8.22 3.53 6.91
N ALA A 18 -9.25 4.29 6.53
CA ALA A 18 -10.56 4.19 7.16
C ALA A 18 -11.40 3.02 6.63
N LYS A 19 -11.16 2.58 5.38
CA LYS A 19 -11.97 1.53 4.74
C LYS A 19 -11.24 0.87 3.57
N GLY A 20 -11.43 -0.44 3.47
CA GLY A 20 -11.00 -1.25 2.33
C GLY A 20 -9.55 -1.69 2.43
N PRO A 21 -9.13 -2.65 1.58
CA PRO A 21 -7.77 -3.16 1.60
C PRO A 21 -6.76 -2.07 1.21
N VAL A 22 -5.61 -2.05 1.88
CA VAL A 22 -4.57 -1.04 1.64
C VAL A 22 -3.27 -1.71 1.20
N ALA A 23 -2.69 -1.21 0.12
CA ALA A 23 -1.38 -1.64 -0.37
C ALA A 23 -0.29 -0.68 0.12
N LEU A 24 0.81 -1.24 0.65
CA LEU A 24 2.02 -0.53 1.04
C LEU A 24 3.13 -0.96 0.07
N ILE A 25 3.55 -0.04 -0.78
CA ILE A 25 4.66 -0.26 -1.72
C ILE A 25 5.91 0.40 -1.13
N LEU A 26 6.90 -0.42 -0.80
CA LEU A 26 8.18 -0.03 -0.23
C LEU A 26 9.19 0.12 -1.36
N VAL A 27 9.58 1.36 -1.66
CA VAL A 27 10.45 1.66 -2.80
C VAL A 27 11.91 1.60 -2.35
N GLU A 28 12.54 0.44 -2.53
CA GLU A 28 13.96 0.22 -2.22
C GLU A 28 14.90 0.80 -3.29
N ASP A 29 14.44 0.84 -4.54
CA ASP A 29 15.11 1.51 -5.66
C ASP A 29 14.11 2.15 -6.63
N LEU A 30 14.59 2.80 -7.69
CA LEU A 30 13.74 3.55 -8.63
C LEU A 30 13.20 2.70 -9.80
N THR A 31 13.42 1.39 -9.79
CA THR A 31 13.09 0.48 -10.90
C THR A 31 11.66 -0.04 -10.74
N GLU A 32 10.92 -0.17 -11.85
CA GLU A 32 9.57 -0.79 -11.88
C GLU A 32 8.55 -0.19 -10.88
N VAL A 33 8.76 1.05 -10.41
CA VAL A 33 7.86 1.67 -9.43
C VAL A 33 6.52 2.04 -10.05
N ASP A 34 6.52 2.67 -11.24
CA ASP A 34 5.29 3.08 -11.95
C ASP A 34 4.40 1.87 -12.28
N THR A 35 4.98 0.82 -12.85
CA THR A 35 4.29 -0.41 -13.25
C THR A 35 3.77 -1.18 -12.03
N CYS A 36 4.55 -1.26 -10.95
CA CYS A 36 4.11 -1.87 -9.69
C CYS A 36 2.92 -1.11 -9.09
N ILE A 37 2.96 0.22 -9.03
CA ILE A 37 1.82 1.02 -8.52
C ILE A 37 0.57 0.75 -9.35
N ARG A 38 0.68 0.80 -10.69
CA ARG A 38 -0.46 0.58 -11.59
C ARG A 38 -1.07 -0.80 -11.43
N HIS A 39 -0.24 -1.83 -11.30
CA HIS A 39 -0.70 -3.19 -11.08
C HIS A 39 -1.57 -3.27 -9.82
N HIS A 40 -1.08 -2.78 -8.69
CA HIS A 40 -1.85 -2.81 -7.45
C HIS A 40 -3.11 -1.93 -7.51
N GLN A 41 -3.07 -0.78 -8.19
CA GLN A 41 -4.30 0.00 -8.41
C GLN A 41 -5.34 -0.76 -9.24
N GLN A 42 -4.92 -1.50 -10.27
CA GLN A 42 -5.81 -2.32 -11.10
C GLN A 42 -6.41 -3.50 -10.33
N LEU A 43 -5.70 -4.03 -9.33
CA LEU A 43 -6.23 -5.06 -8.43
C LEU A 43 -7.35 -4.56 -7.49
N GLY A 44 -7.61 -3.25 -7.46
CA GLY A 44 -8.75 -2.68 -6.72
C GLY A 44 -8.49 -2.49 -5.23
N PHE A 45 -7.25 -2.18 -4.84
CA PHE A 45 -6.96 -1.68 -3.49
C PHE A 45 -7.71 -0.36 -3.23
N GLY A 46 -8.22 -0.19 -2.01
CA GLY A 46 -8.93 1.02 -1.59
C GLY A 46 -8.00 2.23 -1.46
N SER A 47 -6.75 1.99 -1.05
CA SER A 47 -5.69 2.98 -1.07
C SER A 47 -4.32 2.34 -1.34
N THR A 48 -3.41 3.12 -1.92
CA THR A 48 -2.04 2.73 -2.21
C THR A 48 -1.09 3.73 -1.55
N LEU A 49 -0.39 3.28 -0.51
CA LEU A 49 0.66 4.02 0.17
C LEU A 49 1.99 3.68 -0.48
N VAL A 50 2.76 4.69 -0.84
CA VAL A 50 4.07 4.52 -1.50
C VAL A 50 5.12 5.18 -0.63
N PHE A 51 5.97 4.36 -0.01
CA PHE A 51 7.09 4.78 0.81
C PHE A 51 8.30 4.92 -0.11
N ALA A 52 8.68 6.16 -0.42
CA ALA A 52 9.65 6.40 -1.49
C ALA A 52 10.61 7.54 -1.18
N PRO A 53 11.84 7.47 -1.72
CA PRO A 53 12.76 8.60 -1.65
C PRO A 53 12.23 9.79 -2.47
N ASP A 54 12.73 10.99 -2.15
CA ASP A 54 12.37 12.20 -2.89
C ASP A 54 12.82 12.17 -4.36
N ALA A 55 13.84 11.36 -4.67
CA ALA A 55 14.37 11.15 -6.02
C ALA A 55 13.41 10.40 -6.96
N LEU A 56 12.35 9.76 -6.43
CA LEU A 56 11.36 9.11 -7.28
C LEU A 56 10.57 10.15 -8.09
N GLU A 57 10.59 10.01 -9.40
CA GLU A 57 9.77 10.79 -10.32
C GLU A 57 8.65 9.91 -10.89
N LEU A 58 7.41 10.39 -10.82
CA LEU A 58 6.24 9.71 -11.37
C LEU A 58 5.48 10.67 -12.28
N PRO A 59 4.75 10.17 -13.29
CA PRO A 59 3.82 11.00 -14.03
C PRO A 59 2.77 11.60 -13.10
N ASP A 60 2.45 12.90 -13.22
CA ASP A 60 1.49 13.61 -12.35
C ASP A 60 0.15 12.87 -12.21
N LYS A 61 -0.33 12.24 -13.28
CA LYS A 61 -1.59 11.48 -13.29
C LYS A 61 -1.54 10.28 -12.34
N LEU A 62 -0.38 9.66 -12.16
CA LEU A 62 -0.18 8.54 -11.24
C LEU A 62 0.12 9.05 -9.82
N GLU A 63 0.96 10.08 -9.68
CA GLU A 63 1.30 10.63 -8.36
C GLU A 63 0.07 11.19 -7.62
N ASN A 64 -0.91 11.70 -8.37
CA ASN A 64 -2.16 12.20 -7.80
C ASN A 64 -3.13 11.10 -7.32
N THR A 65 -2.93 9.83 -7.69
CA THR A 65 -3.79 8.70 -7.29
C THR A 65 -3.23 7.88 -6.13
N ILE A 66 -2.06 8.23 -5.61
CA ILE A 66 -1.39 7.54 -4.49
C ILE A 66 -1.23 8.43 -3.25
N HIS A 67 -0.91 7.81 -2.13
CA HIS A 67 -0.40 8.47 -0.93
C HIS A 67 1.13 8.31 -0.88
N ARG A 68 1.86 9.30 -1.37
CA ARG A 68 3.32 9.31 -1.38
C ARG A 68 3.86 9.80 -0.04
N ILE A 69 4.63 8.95 0.63
CA ILE A 69 5.24 9.18 1.93
C ILE A 69 6.76 9.20 1.71
N PRO A 70 7.43 10.36 1.86
CA PRO A 70 8.89 10.43 1.83
C PRO A 70 9.47 9.49 2.89
N TYR A 71 10.33 8.57 2.47
CA TYR A 71 10.87 7.53 3.35
C TYR A 71 12.21 7.01 2.83
N ASP A 72 13.14 6.78 3.76
CA ASP A 72 14.44 6.18 3.48
C ASP A 72 14.37 4.67 3.73
N MET A 73 14.29 3.90 2.64
CA MET A 73 14.25 2.44 2.71
C MET A 73 15.61 1.79 2.99
N THR A 74 16.70 2.56 3.00
CA THR A 74 18.06 2.05 3.28
C THR A 74 18.41 2.04 4.76
N ALA A 75 17.60 2.70 5.60
CA ALA A 75 17.79 2.72 7.04
C ALA A 75 17.55 1.34 7.66
N ASP A 76 18.23 1.08 8.79
CA ASP A 76 18.00 -0.13 9.58
C ASP A 76 16.52 -0.24 9.98
N ASP A 77 15.96 -1.44 9.84
CA ASP A 77 14.56 -1.75 10.15
C ASP A 77 13.51 -0.86 9.44
N ALA A 78 13.86 -0.23 8.31
CA ALA A 78 12.97 0.69 7.57
C ALA A 78 11.60 0.07 7.25
N MET A 79 11.60 -1.13 6.66
CA MET A 79 10.39 -1.91 6.36
C MET A 79 9.57 -2.17 7.62
N THR A 80 10.19 -2.76 8.64
CA THR A 80 9.53 -3.16 9.89
C THR A 80 8.88 -1.95 10.56
N THR A 81 9.59 -0.83 10.60
CA THR A 81 9.12 0.43 11.17
C THR A 81 7.92 0.98 10.38
N ALA A 82 7.99 1.01 9.05
CA ALA A 82 6.90 1.47 8.20
C ALA A 82 5.65 0.61 8.39
N VAL A 83 5.78 -0.71 8.20
CA VAL A 83 4.66 -1.65 8.26
C VAL A 83 4.01 -1.66 9.65
N ASN A 84 4.80 -1.76 10.74
CA ASN A 84 4.26 -1.76 12.09
C ASN A 84 3.54 -0.46 12.45
N SER A 85 4.05 0.69 11.97
CA SER A 85 3.39 1.98 12.18
C SER A 85 2.02 2.03 11.51
N ILE A 86 1.88 1.46 10.31
CA ILE A 86 0.59 1.39 9.61
C ILE A 86 -0.36 0.38 10.25
N ILE A 87 0.13 -0.79 10.66
CA ILE A 87 -0.67 -1.79 11.40
C ILE A 87 -1.33 -1.15 12.63
N GLN A 88 -0.57 -0.37 13.40
CA GLN A 88 -1.12 0.32 14.58
C GLN A 88 -2.16 1.40 14.22
N ALA A 89 -2.03 2.02 13.06
CA ALA A 89 -2.91 3.10 12.60
C ALA A 89 -4.18 2.60 11.89
N ALA A 90 -4.19 1.36 11.41
CA ALA A 90 -5.27 0.78 10.60
C ALA A 90 -5.74 -0.57 11.17
N PRO A 91 -6.26 -0.62 12.42
CA PRO A 91 -6.83 -1.84 12.94
C PRO A 91 -8.02 -2.30 12.08
N ASP A 92 -8.20 -3.61 11.97
CA ASP A 92 -9.31 -4.26 11.23
C ASP A 92 -9.30 -4.03 9.71
N ILE A 93 -8.20 -3.50 9.17
CA ILE A 93 -7.99 -3.29 7.75
C ILE A 93 -7.00 -4.31 7.23
N TRP A 94 -7.37 -5.00 6.15
CA TRP A 94 -6.42 -5.87 5.49
C TRP A 94 -5.31 -5.05 4.82
N LEU A 95 -4.08 -5.28 5.28
CA LEU A 95 -2.88 -4.67 4.73
C LEU A 95 -2.12 -5.67 3.87
N TYR A 96 -1.75 -5.24 2.67
CA TYR A 96 -0.76 -5.90 1.84
C TYR A 96 0.47 -5.01 1.76
N TYR A 97 1.66 -5.58 1.90
CA TYR A 97 2.90 -4.85 1.65
C TYR A 97 3.77 -5.62 0.66
N CYS A 98 4.55 -4.88 -0.12
CA CYS A 98 5.54 -5.42 -1.05
C CYS A 98 6.65 -4.39 -1.31
N PHE A 99 7.73 -4.84 -1.94
CA PHE A 99 8.75 -3.98 -2.51
C PHE A 99 8.40 -3.59 -3.96
N ASN A 100 9.01 -2.52 -4.49
CA ASN A 100 8.88 -2.22 -5.91
C ASN A 100 9.34 -3.42 -6.76
N ALA A 101 8.71 -3.64 -7.92
CA ALA A 101 8.84 -4.84 -8.77
C ALA A 101 8.22 -6.16 -8.22
N GLU A 102 7.69 -6.21 -7.00
CA GLU A 102 6.92 -7.36 -6.53
C GLU A 102 5.44 -7.23 -6.91
N TYR A 103 4.94 -8.17 -7.73
CA TYR A 103 3.58 -8.13 -8.27
C TYR A 103 2.68 -9.18 -7.60
N LEU A 104 1.56 -8.74 -7.01
CA LEU A 104 0.58 -9.63 -6.40
C LEU A 104 -0.26 -10.36 -7.45
N PHE A 105 -0.32 -11.69 -7.35
CA PHE A 105 -1.28 -12.52 -8.10
C PHE A 105 -2.01 -13.44 -7.13
N TYR A 106 -3.31 -13.64 -7.37
CA TYR A 106 -4.18 -14.51 -6.57
C TYR A 106 -5.22 -15.16 -7.49
N PRO A 107 -5.85 -16.28 -7.07
CA PRO A 107 -6.83 -16.96 -7.90
C PRO A 107 -7.94 -16.03 -8.40
N PHE A 108 -8.18 -16.07 -9.71
CA PHE A 108 -9.19 -15.26 -10.41
C PHE A 108 -8.94 -13.75 -10.39
N CYS A 109 -7.70 -13.28 -10.16
CA CYS A 109 -7.36 -11.85 -10.16
C CYS A 109 -7.66 -11.13 -11.49
N GLU A 110 -7.87 -11.87 -12.58
CA GLU A 110 -8.33 -11.33 -13.88
C GLU A 110 -9.80 -10.90 -13.88
N SER A 111 -10.59 -11.39 -12.92
CA SER A 111 -12.04 -11.18 -12.85
C SER A 111 -12.55 -10.74 -11.48
N ARG A 112 -11.70 -10.80 -10.45
CA ARG A 112 -12.03 -10.44 -9.07
C ARG A 112 -10.98 -9.49 -8.52
N THR A 113 -11.45 -8.43 -7.87
CA THR A 113 -10.63 -7.46 -7.16
C THR A 113 -10.20 -7.98 -5.79
N VAL A 114 -9.14 -7.39 -5.23
CA VAL A 114 -8.68 -7.62 -3.87
C VAL A 114 -9.78 -7.25 -2.86
N GLY A 115 -10.57 -6.21 -3.15
CA GLY A 115 -11.74 -5.85 -2.33
C GLY A 115 -12.77 -6.97 -2.25
N GLU A 116 -13.11 -7.61 -3.38
CA GLU A 116 -14.02 -8.76 -3.40
C GLU A 116 -13.41 -9.98 -2.68
N MET A 117 -12.13 -10.25 -2.90
CA MET A 117 -11.41 -11.35 -2.24
C MET A 117 -11.42 -11.18 -0.72
N THR A 118 -11.09 -9.99 -0.23
CA THR A 118 -11.04 -9.70 1.23
C THR A 118 -12.42 -9.70 1.86
N ALA A 119 -13.43 -9.12 1.20
CA ALA A 119 -14.81 -9.16 1.67
C ALA A 119 -15.33 -10.60 1.83
N PHE A 120 -15.08 -11.47 0.84
CA PHE A 120 -15.46 -12.87 0.88
C PHE A 120 -14.85 -13.63 2.08
N HIS A 121 -13.58 -13.39 2.39
CA HIS A 121 -12.92 -14.03 3.53
C HIS A 121 -13.44 -13.54 4.88
N MET A 122 -13.73 -12.23 4.98
CA MET A 122 -14.29 -11.64 6.20
C MET A 122 -15.72 -12.10 6.47
N GLU A 123 -16.57 -12.13 5.44
CA GLU A 123 -17.97 -12.57 5.56
C GLU A 123 -18.09 -14.05 5.92
N GLU A 124 -17.26 -14.91 5.34
CA GLU A 124 -17.27 -16.35 5.64
C GLU A 124 -16.53 -16.71 6.94
N ARG A 125 -16.06 -15.72 7.73
CA ARG A 125 -15.28 -15.90 8.97
C ARG A 125 -14.13 -16.89 8.80
N ARG A 126 -13.54 -16.94 7.60
CA ARG A 126 -12.36 -17.76 7.37
C ARG A 126 -11.18 -17.05 8.01
N ALA A 127 -10.66 -17.61 9.09
CA ALA A 127 -9.45 -17.12 9.76
C ALA A 127 -8.17 -17.42 8.94
N SER A 128 -8.24 -17.32 7.61
CA SER A 128 -7.13 -17.53 6.69
C SER A 128 -6.48 -16.23 6.22
N ILE A 129 -7.04 -15.08 6.59
CA ILE A 129 -6.51 -13.75 6.31
C ILE A 129 -6.35 -12.98 7.63
N LEU A 130 -5.14 -12.50 7.90
CA LEU A 130 -4.83 -11.64 9.05
C LEU A 130 -5.26 -10.20 8.75
N THR A 131 -6.01 -9.60 9.65
CA THR A 131 -6.44 -8.20 9.64
C THR A 131 -5.98 -7.50 10.90
#